data_AF-A0A3D2SSQ4-F1
#
_entry.id   AF-A0A3D2SSQ4-F1
#
_cell.length_a   1.000
_cell.length_b   1.000
_cell.length_c   1.000
_cell.angle_alpha   90.00
_cell.angle_beta   90.00
_cell.angle_gamma   90.00
#
_symmetry.space_group_name_H-M   'P 1'
#
loop_
_entity.id
_entity.type
_entity.pdbx_description
1 polymer ?
#
loop_
_entity_poly.entity_id
_entity_poly.type
_entity_poly.pdbx_seq_one_letter_code
_entity_poly.pdbx_strand_id
1 'polypeptide(L)'
;MKVPDYKDPSQQPANPLGAYAAQAKESLSQREKEAHALVKAANSMQKLVENMDGAGAADVSAEDIEVTLDYNRQLWALFYEKAEEQLEKAPDALSQNIISLGNFVFMRSRQISKETNRDAQKRLFSILVDINRQIATGLFSAR
;
A
#
# COMPACT_ATOMS: atom_id res chain seq x y z
N MET A 1 -15.29 10.69 -66.96
CA MET A 1 -14.96 11.51 -65.77
C MET A 1 -15.13 10.61 -64.54
N LYS A 2 -14.05 10.09 -63.95
CA LYS A 2 -14.12 9.25 -62.74
C LYS A 2 -13.98 10.18 -61.53
N VAL A 3 -14.96 10.18 -60.64
CA VAL A 3 -14.88 10.87 -59.34
C VAL A 3 -13.92 10.12 -58.41
N PRO A 4 -13.02 10.79 -57.66
CA PRO A 4 -12.17 10.13 -56.68
C PRO A 4 -12.98 9.67 -55.46
N ASP A 5 -12.73 8.44 -55.04
CA ASP A 5 -13.30 7.82 -53.86
C ASP A 5 -12.79 8.55 -52.59
N TYR A 6 -13.66 9.28 -51.91
CA TYR A 6 -13.32 10.02 -50.69
C TYR A 6 -13.35 9.02 -49.52
N LYS A 7 -12.17 8.66 -48.99
CA LYS A 7 -12.07 7.84 -47.79
C LYS A 7 -12.64 8.61 -46.59
N ASP A 8 -13.58 7.98 -45.89
CA ASP A 8 -14.21 8.46 -44.66
C ASP A 8 -13.16 8.82 -43.59
N PRO A 9 -13.12 10.07 -43.07
CA PRO A 9 -12.17 10.50 -42.05
C PRO A 9 -12.33 9.80 -40.69
N SER A 10 -13.40 9.01 -40.48
CA SER A 10 -13.68 8.36 -39.20
C SER A 10 -12.94 7.04 -38.95
N GLN A 11 -12.17 6.52 -39.93
CA GLN A 11 -11.40 5.29 -39.78
C GLN A 11 -9.91 5.53 -39.49
N GLN A 12 -9.59 6.40 -38.54
CA GLN A 12 -8.26 6.44 -37.95
C GLN A 12 -8.07 5.16 -37.11
N PRO A 13 -7.07 4.29 -37.41
CA PRO A 13 -6.79 3.14 -36.58
C PRO A 13 -6.41 3.62 -35.17
N ALA A 14 -7.03 3.00 -34.16
CA ALA A 14 -6.77 3.28 -32.75
C ALA A 14 -5.26 3.32 -32.52
N ASN A 15 -4.73 4.46 -32.03
CA ASN A 15 -3.30 4.65 -31.87
C ASN A 15 -2.79 3.75 -30.73
N PRO A 16 -2.09 2.63 -31.02
CA PRO A 16 -1.67 1.69 -29.99
C PRO A 16 -0.73 2.36 -28.98
N LEU A 17 0.09 3.32 -29.41
CA LEU A 17 0.97 4.10 -28.52
C LEU A 17 0.17 4.90 -27.49
N GLY A 18 -1.02 5.39 -27.86
CA GLY A 18 -1.93 6.09 -26.95
C GLY A 18 -2.50 5.18 -25.86
N ALA A 19 -2.87 3.95 -26.22
CA ALA A 19 -3.36 2.95 -25.27
C ALA A 19 -2.27 2.49 -24.28
N TYR A 20 -1.05 2.23 -24.77
CA TYR A 20 0.09 1.91 -23.90
C TYR A 20 0.44 3.08 -22.95
N ALA A 21 0.45 4.31 -23.46
CA ALA A 21 0.70 5.49 -22.63
C ALA A 21 -0.37 5.72 -21.56
N ALA A 22 -1.64 5.45 -21.88
CA ALA A 22 -2.74 5.53 -20.92
C ALA A 22 -2.61 4.46 -19.81
N GLN A 23 -2.36 3.21 -20.19
CA GLN A 23 -2.14 2.10 -19.23
C GLN A 23 -0.95 2.37 -18.31
N ALA A 24 0.15 2.89 -18.85
CA ALA A 24 1.33 3.26 -18.07
C ALA A 24 1.00 4.35 -17.05
N LYS A 25 0.30 5.42 -17.46
CA LYS A 25 -0.14 6.49 -16.55
C LYS A 25 -1.07 5.98 -15.46
N GLU A 26 -2.02 5.12 -15.79
CA GLU A 26 -2.94 4.55 -14.82
C GLU A 26 -2.20 3.71 -13.77
N SER A 27 -1.24 2.88 -14.21
CA SER A 27 -0.41 2.07 -13.30
C SER A 27 0.43 2.92 -12.34
N LEU A 28 1.01 4.02 -12.82
CA LEU A 28 1.75 4.99 -11.99
C LEU A 28 0.81 5.64 -10.97
N SER A 29 -0.37 6.07 -11.40
CA SER A 29 -1.38 6.68 -10.52
C SER A 29 -1.83 5.73 -9.41
N GLN A 30 -1.87 4.42 -9.69
CA GLN A 30 -2.23 3.41 -8.70
C GLN A 30 -1.11 3.21 -7.67
N ARG A 31 0.16 3.12 -8.11
CA ARG A 31 1.30 3.00 -7.19
C ARG A 31 1.45 4.20 -6.28
N GLU A 32 1.20 5.41 -6.79
CA GLU A 32 1.22 6.63 -5.98
C GLU A 32 0.13 6.61 -4.89
N LYS A 33 -1.09 6.16 -5.21
CA LYS A 33 -2.17 6.00 -4.23
C LYS A 33 -1.79 4.97 -3.15
N GLU A 34 -1.24 3.83 -3.55
CA GLU A 34 -0.76 2.78 -2.64
C GLU A 34 0.33 3.31 -1.69
N ALA A 35 1.30 4.09 -2.22
CA ALA A 35 2.34 4.73 -1.42
C ALA A 35 1.77 5.75 -0.41
N HIS A 36 0.80 6.57 -0.83
CA HIS A 36 0.14 7.51 0.08
C HIS A 36 -0.66 6.80 1.19
N ALA A 37 -1.32 5.68 0.89
CA ALA A 37 -2.03 4.88 1.89
C ALA A 37 -1.07 4.32 2.96
N LEU A 38 0.10 3.82 2.54
CA LEU A 38 1.16 3.36 3.44
C LEU A 38 1.71 4.49 4.32
N VAL A 39 1.96 5.67 3.75
CA VAL A 39 2.39 6.86 4.51
C VAL A 39 1.33 7.27 5.53
N LYS A 40 0.05 7.24 5.16
CA LYS A 40 -1.06 7.51 6.07
C LYS A 40 -1.08 6.50 7.23
N ALA A 41 -0.95 5.20 6.95
CA ALA A 41 -0.90 4.16 7.98
C ALA A 41 0.27 4.39 8.95
N ALA A 42 1.47 4.67 8.42
CA ALA A 42 2.65 4.97 9.21
C ALA A 42 2.47 6.20 10.11
N ASN A 43 1.89 7.28 9.57
CA ASN A 43 1.66 8.50 10.34
C ASN A 43 0.61 8.31 11.44
N SER A 44 -0.44 7.53 11.19
CA SER A 44 -1.44 7.20 12.22
C SER A 44 -0.82 6.42 13.38
N MET A 45 0.00 5.40 13.09
CA MET A 45 0.71 4.64 14.13
C MET A 45 1.70 5.51 14.91
N GLN A 46 2.47 6.34 14.21
CA GLN A 46 3.43 7.26 14.82
C GLN A 46 2.73 8.23 15.79
N LYS A 47 1.62 8.83 15.36
CA LYS A 47 0.81 9.72 16.20
C LYS A 47 0.25 8.99 17.43
N LEU A 48 -0.20 7.75 17.26
CA LEU A 48 -0.69 6.93 18.37
C LEU A 48 0.43 6.64 19.38
N VAL A 49 1.65 6.35 18.93
CA VAL A 49 2.84 6.19 19.78
C VAL A 49 3.19 7.50 20.51
N GLU A 50 3.20 8.63 19.82
CA GLU A 50 3.47 9.95 20.42
C GLU A 50 2.45 10.30 21.52
N ASN A 51 1.17 9.96 21.31
CA ASN A 51 0.12 10.16 22.30
C ASN A 51 0.32 9.31 23.57
N MET A 52 1.02 8.17 23.48
CA MET A 52 1.37 7.35 24.65
C MET A 52 2.45 7.99 25.53
N ASP A 53 3.28 8.90 25.00
CA ASP A 53 4.47 9.46 25.65
C ASP A 53 4.29 10.91 26.18
N GLY A 54 3.13 11.54 25.95
CA GLY A 54 2.90 12.95 26.27
C GLY A 54 2.87 13.28 27.76
N ALA A 55 3.32 14.50 28.13
CA ALA A 55 3.06 15.06 29.45
C ALA A 55 1.55 15.38 29.56
N GLY A 56 0.81 14.54 30.27
CA GLY A 56 -0.66 14.48 30.19
C GLY A 56 -1.18 13.44 29.20
N ALA A 57 -0.41 12.35 28.97
CA ALA A 57 -0.73 11.23 28.10
C ALA A 57 -2.24 10.98 28.08
N ALA A 58 -2.86 11.19 26.92
CA ALA A 58 -4.22 10.75 26.73
C ALA A 58 -4.23 9.24 26.95
N ASP A 59 -5.21 8.72 27.69
CA ASP A 59 -5.40 7.28 27.85
C ASP A 59 -5.69 6.68 26.47
N VAL A 60 -4.63 6.27 25.75
CA VAL A 60 -4.75 5.54 24.50
C VAL A 60 -5.39 4.21 24.84
N SER A 61 -6.65 4.08 24.41
CA SER A 61 -7.47 2.93 24.69
C SER A 61 -7.03 1.73 23.84
N ALA A 62 -7.47 0.54 24.23
CA ALA A 62 -7.31 -0.64 23.39
C ALA A 62 -8.05 -0.48 22.04
N GLU A 63 -9.16 0.26 22.02
CA GLU A 63 -9.92 0.53 20.80
C GLU A 63 -9.14 1.41 19.82
N ASP A 64 -8.46 2.46 20.30
CA ASP A 64 -7.61 3.33 19.46
C ASP A 64 -6.48 2.53 18.80
N ILE A 65 -5.89 1.59 19.55
CA ILE A 65 -4.87 0.67 19.05
C ILE A 65 -5.46 -0.23 17.98
N GLU A 66 -6.60 -0.87 18.23
CA GLU A 66 -7.20 -1.80 17.26
C GLU A 66 -7.64 -1.11 15.98
N VAL A 67 -8.28 0.06 16.05
CA VAL A 67 -8.67 0.85 14.88
C VAL A 67 -7.45 1.21 14.03
N THR A 68 -6.35 1.60 14.68
CA THR A 68 -5.10 1.94 14.00
C THR A 68 -4.46 0.73 13.32
N LEU A 69 -4.46 -0.42 14.01
CA LEU A 69 -3.95 -1.67 13.44
C LEU A 69 -4.83 -2.20 12.31
N ASP A 70 -6.16 -2.10 12.42
CA ASP A 70 -7.11 -2.58 11.42
C ASP A 70 -6.94 -1.87 10.09
N TYR A 71 -6.77 -0.54 10.10
CA TYR A 71 -6.48 0.20 8.89
C TYR A 71 -5.23 -0.35 8.17
N ASN A 72 -4.17 -0.65 8.93
CA ASN A 72 -2.95 -1.22 8.37
C ASN A 72 -3.13 -2.67 7.90
N ARG A 73 -3.85 -3.50 8.64
CA ARG A 73 -4.14 -4.89 8.25
C ARG A 73 -4.93 -4.93 6.95
N GLN A 74 -5.95 -4.09 6.80
CA GLN A 74 -6.75 -4.02 5.58
C GLN A 74 -5.90 -3.60 4.37
N LEU A 75 -5.03 -2.60 4.54
CA LEU A 75 -4.10 -2.19 3.48
C LEU A 75 -3.17 -3.34 3.06
N TRP A 76 -2.59 -4.05 4.03
CA TRP A 76 -1.71 -5.18 3.75
C TRP A 76 -2.44 -6.41 3.20
N ALA A 77 -3.72 -6.61 3.52
CA ALA A 77 -4.56 -7.63 2.90
C ALA A 77 -4.68 -7.40 1.39
N LEU A 78 -4.92 -6.15 0.96
CA LEU A 78 -4.99 -5.82 -0.48
C LEU A 78 -3.66 -6.10 -1.21
N PHE A 79 -2.52 -5.80 -0.59
CA PHE A 79 -1.21 -6.13 -1.16
C PHE A 79 -0.96 -7.63 -1.22
N TYR A 80 -1.37 -8.34 -0.17
CA TYR A 80 -1.24 -9.78 -0.06
C TYR A 80 -2.06 -10.51 -1.14
N GLU A 81 -3.36 -10.19 -1.26
CA GLU A 81 -4.25 -10.74 -2.28
C GLU A 81 -3.72 -10.50 -3.69
N LYS A 82 -3.32 -9.26 -3.99
CA LYS A 82 -2.74 -8.91 -5.29
C LYS A 82 -1.45 -9.71 -5.57
N ALA A 83 -0.61 -9.92 -4.58
CA ALA A 83 0.62 -10.70 -4.72
C ALA A 83 0.33 -12.19 -4.90
N GLU A 84 -0.65 -12.76 -4.20
CA GLU A 84 -1.09 -14.14 -4.42
C GLU A 84 -1.60 -14.34 -5.85
N GLU A 85 -2.48 -13.46 -6.34
CA GLU A 85 -2.97 -13.52 -7.72
C GLU A 85 -1.85 -13.44 -8.77
N GLN A 86 -0.80 -12.66 -8.52
CA GLN A 86 0.35 -12.60 -9.42
C GLN A 86 1.19 -13.88 -9.35
N LEU A 87 1.42 -14.40 -8.14
CA LEU A 87 2.21 -15.59 -7.93
C LEU A 87 1.57 -16.84 -8.56
N GLU A 88 0.24 -16.92 -8.52
CA GLU A 88 -0.54 -17.96 -9.20
C GLU A 88 -0.37 -17.90 -10.73
N LYS A 89 -0.24 -16.71 -11.31
CA LYS A 89 -0.04 -16.52 -12.76
C LYS A 89 1.39 -16.86 -13.16
N ALA A 90 2.38 -16.43 -12.37
CA ALA A 90 3.78 -16.72 -12.60
C ALA A 90 4.59 -16.59 -11.31
N PRO A 91 5.52 -17.51 -11.02
CA PRO A 91 6.43 -17.36 -9.89
C PRO A 91 7.32 -16.13 -10.04
N ASP A 92 7.22 -15.19 -9.11
CA ASP A 92 8.11 -14.04 -9.05
C ASP A 92 8.55 -13.72 -7.61
N ALA A 93 9.79 -13.26 -7.47
CA ALA A 93 10.40 -13.02 -6.17
C ALA A 93 9.77 -11.82 -5.44
N LEU A 94 9.21 -10.86 -6.18
CA LEU A 94 8.59 -9.67 -5.58
C LEU A 94 7.31 -10.07 -4.84
N SER A 95 6.42 -10.81 -5.49
CA SER A 95 5.17 -11.30 -4.89
C SER A 95 5.42 -12.20 -3.68
N GLN A 96 6.41 -13.09 -3.74
CA GLN A 96 6.82 -13.92 -2.59
C GLN A 96 7.29 -13.06 -1.41
N ASN A 97 8.06 -12.01 -1.67
CA ASN A 97 8.50 -11.07 -0.64
C ASN A 97 7.33 -10.28 -0.04
N ILE A 98 6.36 -9.83 -0.86
CA ILE A 98 5.16 -9.13 -0.39
C ILE A 98 4.29 -10.04 0.48
N ILE A 99 4.07 -11.29 0.08
CA ILE A 99 3.34 -12.31 0.87
C ILE A 99 4.03 -12.53 2.22
N SER A 100 5.37 -12.67 2.22
CA SER A 100 6.15 -12.86 3.45
C SER A 100 6.05 -11.66 4.39
N LEU A 101 6.14 -10.44 3.84
CA LEU A 101 5.95 -9.21 4.60
C LEU A 101 4.51 -9.06 5.13
N GLY A 102 3.50 -9.38 4.33
CA GLY A 102 2.10 -9.37 4.76
C GLY A 102 1.87 -10.29 5.96
N ASN A 103 2.37 -11.52 5.89
CA ASN A 103 2.33 -12.46 7.01
C ASN A 103 3.01 -11.92 8.28
N PHE A 104 4.19 -11.30 8.13
CA PHE A 104 4.89 -10.66 9.24
C PHE A 104 4.06 -9.51 9.83
N VAL A 105 3.47 -8.65 9.00
CA VAL A 105 2.65 -7.52 9.43
C VAL A 105 1.42 -8.00 10.20
N PHE A 106 0.73 -9.04 9.72
CA PHE A 106 -0.42 -9.60 10.42
C PHE A 106 -0.03 -10.20 11.78
N MET A 107 1.07 -10.95 11.83
CA MET A 107 1.60 -11.49 13.08
C MET A 107 1.97 -10.39 14.06
N ARG A 108 2.71 -9.37 13.60
CA ARG A 108 3.14 -8.23 14.43
C ARG A 108 1.94 -7.43 14.94
N SER A 109 0.93 -7.22 14.10
CA SER A 109 -0.30 -6.53 14.50
C SER A 109 -0.99 -7.29 15.65
N ARG A 110 -1.14 -8.62 15.54
CA ARG A 110 -1.68 -9.44 16.63
C ARG A 110 -0.82 -9.40 17.90
N GLN A 111 0.50 -9.28 17.76
CA GLN A 111 1.41 -9.13 18.90
C GLN A 111 1.18 -7.80 19.61
N ILE A 112 1.06 -6.69 18.87
CA ILE A 112 0.78 -5.36 19.43
C ILE A 112 -0.54 -5.35 20.20
N SER A 113 -1.60 -5.94 19.63
CA SER A 113 -2.92 -6.07 20.26
C SER A 113 -2.89 -6.72 21.64
N LYS A 114 -1.97 -7.66 21.85
CA LYS A 114 -1.86 -8.46 23.08
C LYS A 114 -0.78 -7.95 24.04
N GLU A 115 0.03 -6.99 23.60
CA GLU A 115 1.14 -6.46 24.38
C GLU A 115 0.62 -5.51 25.47
N THR A 116 0.94 -5.82 26.73
CA THR A 116 0.54 -5.03 27.90
C THR A 116 1.64 -4.09 28.38
N ASN A 117 2.90 -4.36 28.02
CA ASN A 117 4.01 -3.47 28.31
C ASN A 117 4.05 -2.34 27.27
N ARG A 118 3.79 -1.10 27.70
CA ARG A 118 3.67 0.04 26.78
C ARG A 118 4.97 0.33 26.02
N ASP A 119 6.13 0.18 26.65
CA ASP A 119 7.42 0.39 25.97
C ASP A 119 7.69 -0.68 24.91
N ALA A 120 7.33 -1.93 25.17
CA ALA A 120 7.37 -2.99 24.18
C ALA A 120 6.38 -2.70 23.04
N GLN A 121 5.15 -2.30 23.36
CA GLN A 121 4.11 -1.98 22.38
C GLN A 121 4.56 -0.87 21.42
N LYS A 122 5.18 0.20 21.95
CA LYS A 122 5.76 1.30 21.14
C LYS A 122 6.85 0.79 20.18
N ARG A 123 7.77 -0.05 20.66
CA ARG A 123 8.82 -0.67 19.80
C ARG A 123 8.23 -1.57 18.73
N LEU A 124 7.13 -2.26 19.02
CA LEU A 124 6.46 -3.09 18.02
C LEU A 124 5.79 -2.23 16.93
N PHE A 125 5.17 -1.11 17.30
CA PHE A 125 4.63 -0.14 16.35
C PHE A 125 5.70 0.49 15.47
N SER A 126 6.86 0.87 16.03
CA SER A 126 7.92 1.51 15.25
C SER A 126 8.40 0.62 14.09
N ILE A 127 8.43 -0.69 14.29
CA ILE A 127 8.75 -1.66 13.22
C ILE A 127 7.74 -1.57 12.06
N LEU A 128 6.44 -1.49 12.34
CA LEU A 128 5.40 -1.37 11.31
C LEU A 128 5.45 -0.01 10.61
N VAL A 129 5.74 1.06 11.34
CA VAL A 129 5.97 2.41 10.79
C VAL A 129 7.11 2.38 9.79
N ASP A 130 8.25 1.79 10.16
CA ASP A 130 9.43 1.72 9.29
C ASP A 130 9.17 0.91 8.03
N ILE A 131 8.53 -0.25 8.14
CA ILE A 131 8.15 -1.07 6.98
C ILE A 131 7.26 -0.26 6.04
N ASN A 132 6.20 0.37 6.54
CA ASN A 132 5.30 1.14 5.69
C ASN A 132 6.00 2.31 4.98
N ARG A 133 6.90 3.02 5.67
CA ARG A 133 7.69 4.11 5.08
C ARG A 133 8.67 3.62 4.02
N GLN A 134 9.34 2.50 4.26
CA GLN A 134 10.30 1.93 3.31
C GLN A 134 9.60 1.46 2.03
N ILE A 135 8.47 0.75 2.15
CA ILE A 135 7.69 0.30 0.99
C ILE A 135 7.11 1.50 0.23
N ALA A 136 6.56 2.50 0.92
CA ALA A 136 6.08 3.72 0.27
C ALA A 136 7.19 4.45 -0.51
N THR A 137 8.39 4.54 0.07
CA THR A 137 9.57 5.14 -0.59
C THR A 137 9.92 4.37 -1.87
N GLY A 138 9.92 3.04 -1.82
CA GLY A 138 10.12 2.19 -3.00
C GLY A 138 9.08 2.44 -4.09
N LEU A 139 7.80 2.52 -3.72
CA LEU A 139 6.70 2.81 -4.65
C LEU A 139 6.81 4.21 -5.29
N PHE A 140 7.23 5.22 -4.54
CA PHE A 140 7.48 6.56 -5.10
C PHE A 140 8.71 6.62 -6.02
N SER A 141 9.72 5.79 -5.77
CA SER A 141 10.98 5.79 -6.53
C SER A 141 10.90 5.00 -7.83
N ALA A 142 9.90 4.12 -7.97
CA ALA A 142 9.67 3.33 -9.18
C ALA A 142 9.00 4.13 -10.32
N ARG A 143 9.30 5.44 -10.42
CA ARG A 143 8.82 6.38 -11.43
C ARG A 143 9.62 6.31 -12.72
#